data_AF-Q8GIU6-F1
#
_entry.id   AF-Q8GIU6-F1
#
_cell.length_a   1.000
_cell.length_b   1.000
_cell.length_c   1.000
_cell.angle_alpha   90.00
_cell.angle_beta   90.00
_cell.angle_gamma   90.00
#
_symmetry.space_group_name_H-M   'P 1'
#
loop_
_entity.id
_entity.type
_entity.pdbx_description
1 polymer ?
#
loop_
_entity_poly.entity_id
_entity_poly.type
_entity_poly.pdbx_seq_one_letter_code
_entity_poly.pdbx_strand_id
1 'polypeptide(L)'
;TWYWNRYPGARVDYRATAYQFSDERIWKEWNWSEMFPGQEELQEYFRFVVDKLELGPEISYSTRVVAARFDTSHDQWVVESRNENTGETFLTRARFFLPMLGTGSKKLIPNIAGRDTFKGDIFHTAEWPKGYDMRGKRVGAIG
;
A
#
# COMPACT_ATOMS: atom_id res chain seq x y z
N THR A 1 -1.26 0.39 2.40
CA THR A 1 -1.11 1.79 2.84
C THR A 1 0.33 2.27 2.86
N TRP A 2 1.19 1.77 3.75
CA TRP A 2 2.56 2.29 3.97
C TRP A 2 3.54 2.13 2.80
N TYR A 3 3.25 1.25 1.86
CA TYR A 3 3.99 1.21 0.60
C TYR A 3 3.68 2.42 -0.31
N TRP A 4 2.41 2.81 -0.43
CA TRP A 4 1.94 3.83 -1.39
C TRP A 4 1.95 5.26 -0.83
N ASN A 5 1.57 5.43 0.43
CA ASN A 5 1.40 6.75 1.05
C ASN A 5 2.74 7.25 1.59
N ARG A 6 3.54 7.88 0.73
CA ARG A 6 4.90 8.35 1.04
C ARG A 6 5.02 9.88 1.08
N TYR A 7 3.91 10.55 1.35
CA TYR A 7 3.91 12.01 1.45
C TYR A 7 4.72 12.47 2.68
N PRO A 8 5.29 13.69 2.65
CA PRO A 8 6.09 14.21 3.75
C PRO A 8 5.29 14.23 5.05
N GLY A 9 5.82 13.58 6.11
CA GLY A 9 5.17 13.50 7.41
C GLY A 9 4.14 12.38 7.58
N ALA A 10 3.99 11.47 6.61
CA ALA A 10 3.16 10.27 6.77
C ALA A 10 3.58 9.46 8.01
N ARG A 11 2.67 9.27 8.95
CA ARG A 11 2.92 8.73 10.29
C ARG A 11 1.68 8.03 10.85
N VAL A 12 1.87 7.13 11.83
CA VAL A 12 0.76 6.57 12.62
C VAL A 12 0.11 7.62 13.53
N ASP A 13 -1.15 7.38 13.87
CA ASP A 13 -1.95 8.14 14.84
C ASP A 13 -2.14 7.41 16.18
N TYR A 14 -1.80 6.12 16.24
CA TYR A 14 -1.72 5.32 17.46
C TYR A 14 -0.26 5.12 17.91
N ARG A 15 -0.07 4.85 19.20
CA ARG A 15 1.24 4.45 19.73
C ARG A 15 1.74 3.19 19.01
N ALA A 16 3.03 3.14 18.70
CA ALA A 16 3.65 2.06 17.93
C ALA A 16 3.33 0.65 18.47
N THR A 17 3.40 0.49 19.79
CA THR A 17 3.10 -0.79 20.47
C THR A 17 1.65 -1.24 20.35
N ALA A 18 0.72 -0.34 20.05
CA ALA A 18 -0.67 -0.65 19.74
C ALA A 18 -0.92 -0.80 18.23
N TYR A 19 -0.01 -0.32 17.38
CA TYR A 19 -0.09 -0.35 15.91
C TYR A 19 0.84 -1.40 15.29
N GLN A 20 0.91 -2.58 15.90
CA GLN A 20 1.75 -3.70 15.49
C GLN A 20 1.02 -5.03 15.66
N PHE A 21 1.56 -6.11 15.09
CA PHE A 21 1.08 -7.46 15.37
C PHE A 21 1.34 -7.87 16.83
N SER A 22 0.38 -8.57 17.43
CA SER A 22 0.48 -9.10 18.80
C SER A 22 1.26 -10.41 18.91
N ASP A 23 1.81 -10.90 17.80
CA ASP A 23 2.60 -12.13 17.76
C ASP A 23 3.92 -11.96 18.52
N GLU A 24 4.13 -12.81 19.53
CA GLU A 24 5.30 -12.79 20.40
C GLU A 24 6.63 -12.90 19.68
N ARG A 25 6.66 -13.61 18.54
CA ARG A 25 7.86 -13.75 17.71
C ARG A 25 8.25 -12.45 17.03
N ILE A 26 7.30 -11.53 16.90
CA ILE A 26 7.48 -10.23 16.24
C ILE A 26 7.85 -9.17 17.28
N TRP A 27 6.97 -8.93 18.26
CA TRP A 27 7.12 -7.78 19.14
C TRP A 27 8.28 -7.89 20.14
N LYS A 28 8.76 -9.11 20.43
CA LYS A 28 9.94 -9.29 21.29
C LYS A 28 11.25 -8.87 20.64
N GLU A 29 11.33 -8.93 19.32
CA GLU A 29 12.56 -8.70 18.56
C GLU A 29 12.57 -7.35 17.83
N TRP A 30 11.39 -6.77 17.58
CA TRP A 30 11.27 -5.43 17.00
C TRP A 30 11.23 -4.35 18.08
N ASN A 31 12.03 -3.30 17.90
CA ASN A 31 12.00 -2.10 18.75
C ASN A 31 11.74 -0.87 17.90
N TRP A 32 10.74 -0.09 18.29
CA TRP A 32 10.44 1.18 17.64
C TRP A 32 11.39 2.29 18.11
N SER A 33 11.83 3.11 17.17
CA SER A 33 12.71 4.26 17.40
C SER A 33 11.99 5.44 18.08
N GLU A 34 10.69 5.54 17.87
CA GLU A 34 9.85 6.61 18.42
C GLU A 34 8.43 6.12 18.74
N MET A 35 7.67 6.92 19.53
CA MET A 35 6.32 6.54 19.98
C MET A 35 5.29 6.44 18.85
N PHE A 36 5.46 7.25 17.80
CA PHE A 36 4.57 7.33 16.65
C PHE A 36 5.40 7.21 15.37
N PRO A 37 5.86 6.02 14.97
CA PRO A 37 6.79 5.82 13.85
C PRO A 37 6.27 6.36 12.51
N GLY A 38 7.20 6.84 11.70
CA GLY A 38 6.92 7.32 10.35
C GLY A 38 6.70 6.17 9.35
N GLN A 39 6.30 6.54 8.13
CA GLN A 39 6.10 5.57 7.06
C GLN A 39 7.34 4.71 6.77
N GLU A 40 8.54 5.28 6.82
CA GLU A 40 9.79 4.56 6.49
C GLU A 40 10.07 3.43 7.49
N GLU A 41 10.01 3.73 8.79
CA GLU A 41 10.17 2.74 9.86
C GLU A 41 9.07 1.67 9.80
N LEU A 42 7.83 2.03 9.44
CA LEU A 42 6.78 1.04 9.21
C LEU A 42 7.09 0.10 8.04
N GLN A 43 7.72 0.59 6.98
CA GLN A 43 8.17 -0.32 5.91
C GLN A 43 9.30 -1.24 6.38
N GLU A 44 10.19 -0.77 7.25
CA GLU A 44 11.20 -1.63 7.87
C GLU A 44 10.56 -2.70 8.75
N TYR A 45 9.58 -2.32 9.57
CA TYR A 45 8.79 -3.25 10.38
C TYR A 45 8.11 -4.33 9.52
N PHE A 46 7.43 -3.95 8.44
CA PHE A 46 6.78 -4.94 7.57
C PHE A 46 7.78 -5.84 6.83
N ARG A 47 8.96 -5.33 6.45
CA ARG A 47 10.03 -6.18 5.92
C ARG A 47 10.50 -7.18 6.96
N PHE A 48 10.76 -6.73 8.19
CA PHE A 48 11.10 -7.59 9.31
C PHE A 48 10.04 -8.68 9.54
N VAL A 49 8.75 -8.33 9.49
CA VAL A 49 7.66 -9.32 9.64
C VAL A 49 7.66 -10.36 8.51
N VAL A 50 7.83 -9.91 7.26
CA VAL A 50 7.89 -10.82 6.09
C VAL A 50 9.05 -11.79 6.21
N ASP A 51 10.22 -11.31 6.63
CA ASP A 51 11.42 -12.13 6.82
C ASP A 51 11.26 -13.08 8.01
N LYS A 52 10.78 -12.57 9.15
CA LYS A 52 10.61 -13.34 10.40
C LYS A 52 9.60 -14.48 10.28
N LEU A 53 8.59 -14.30 9.43
CA LEU A 53 7.54 -15.30 9.18
C LEU A 53 7.72 -16.04 7.85
N GLU A 54 8.85 -15.82 7.16
CA GLU A 54 9.19 -16.47 5.88
C GLU A 54 8.07 -16.36 4.83
N LEU A 55 7.40 -15.20 4.76
CA LEU A 55 6.24 -15.00 3.88
C LEU A 55 6.61 -14.73 2.43
N GLY A 56 7.88 -14.43 2.15
CA GLY A 56 8.38 -14.06 0.82
C GLY A 56 7.93 -15.01 -0.31
N PRO A 57 8.11 -16.33 -0.18
CA PRO A 57 7.70 -17.31 -1.21
C PRO A 57 6.19 -17.34 -1.50
N GLU A 58 5.36 -16.94 -0.53
CA GLU A 58 3.89 -16.96 -0.64
C GLU A 58 3.31 -15.66 -1.24
N ILE A 59 4.16 -14.64 -1.47
CA ILE A 59 3.72 -13.33 -1.95
C ILE A 59 4.07 -13.13 -3.42
N SER A 60 3.05 -13.01 -4.26
CA SER A 60 3.20 -12.54 -5.64
C SER A 60 3.14 -11.01 -5.70
N TYR A 61 4.30 -10.35 -5.72
CA TYR A 61 4.38 -8.90 -5.90
C TYR A 61 3.99 -8.46 -7.31
N SER A 62 3.77 -7.15 -7.49
CA SER A 62 3.43 -6.55 -8.79
C SER A 62 2.22 -7.21 -9.49
N THR A 63 1.34 -7.85 -8.73
CA THR A 63 0.19 -8.60 -9.25
C THR A 63 -1.09 -7.88 -8.85
N ARG A 64 -1.78 -7.27 -9.81
CA ARG A 64 -3.06 -6.59 -9.60
C ARG A 64 -4.20 -7.51 -9.99
N VAL A 65 -5.07 -7.85 -9.04
CA VAL A 65 -6.36 -8.48 -9.35
C VAL A 65 -7.24 -7.46 -10.08
N VAL A 66 -7.71 -7.82 -11.27
CA VAL A 66 -8.54 -6.94 -12.13
C VAL A 66 -9.99 -7.41 -12.21
N ALA A 67 -10.24 -8.71 -12.02
CA ALA A 67 -11.57 -9.27 -11.94
C ALA A 67 -11.60 -10.53 -11.07
N ALA A 68 -12.76 -10.84 -10.52
CA ALA A 68 -13.01 -12.10 -9.83
C ALA A 68 -14.45 -12.54 -10.07
N ARG A 69 -14.65 -13.83 -10.34
CA ARG A 69 -15.98 -14.44 -10.50
C ARG A 69 -16.03 -15.78 -9.81
N PHE A 70 -17.19 -16.14 -9.26
CA PHE A 70 -17.41 -17.44 -8.67
C PHE A 70 -17.89 -18.44 -9.74
N ASP A 71 -17.24 -19.59 -9.84
CA ASP A 71 -17.58 -20.71 -10.71
C ASP A 71 -18.34 -21.75 -9.89
N THR A 72 -19.67 -21.71 -10.01
CA THR A 72 -20.59 -22.56 -9.25
C THR A 72 -20.55 -24.03 -9.63
N SER A 73 -19.94 -24.39 -10.77
CA SER A 73 -19.78 -25.79 -11.17
C SER A 73 -18.62 -26.49 -10.46
N HIS A 74 -17.68 -25.72 -9.91
CA HIS A 74 -16.48 -26.22 -9.25
C HIS A 74 -16.35 -25.73 -7.79
N ASP A 75 -17.30 -24.93 -7.30
CA ASP A 75 -17.27 -24.26 -6.00
C ASP A 75 -15.94 -23.49 -5.75
N GLN A 76 -15.52 -22.74 -6.77
CA GLN A 76 -14.24 -22.02 -6.76
C GLN A 76 -14.38 -20.60 -7.32
N TRP A 77 -13.58 -19.69 -6.79
CA TRP A 77 -13.29 -18.42 -7.42
C TRP A 77 -12.32 -18.59 -8.58
N VAL A 78 -12.61 -17.90 -9.68
CA VAL A 78 -11.68 -17.65 -10.79
C VAL A 78 -11.28 -16.18 -10.70
N VAL A 79 -10.02 -15.93 -10.39
CA VAL A 79 -9.46 -14.60 -10.17
C VAL A 79 -8.55 -14.26 -11.35
N GLU A 80 -8.84 -13.15 -12.02
CA GLU A 80 -8.01 -12.60 -13.10
C GLU A 80 -7.04 -11.58 -12.51
N SER A 81 -5.76 -11.82 -12.75
CA SER A 81 -4.68 -10.98 -12.27
C SER A 81 -3.79 -10.54 -13.41
N ARG A 82 -3.26 -9.31 -13.30
CA ARG A 82 -2.29 -8.75 -14.23
C ARG A 82 -0.98 -8.47 -13.51
N ASN A 83 0.13 -8.92 -14.10
CA ASN A 83 1.46 -8.53 -13.67
C ASN A 83 1.76 -7.12 -14.18
N GLU A 84 1.95 -6.16 -13.28
CA GLU A 84 2.15 -4.74 -13.62
C GLU A 84 3.54 -4.45 -14.19
N ASN A 85 4.51 -5.36 -14.05
CA ASN A 85 5.84 -5.21 -14.67
C ASN A 85 5.85 -5.71 -16.12
N THR A 86 5.15 -6.82 -16.41
CA THR A 86 5.17 -7.46 -17.75
C THR A 86 3.93 -7.17 -18.59
N GLY A 87 2.82 -6.75 -17.95
CA GLY A 87 1.51 -6.61 -18.59
C GLY A 87 0.76 -7.94 -18.79
N GLU A 88 1.37 -9.08 -18.45
CA GLU A 88 0.77 -10.41 -18.61
C GLU A 88 -0.45 -10.57 -17.72
N THR A 89 -1.50 -11.19 -18.27
CA THR A 89 -2.74 -11.50 -17.55
C THR A 89 -2.90 -13.02 -17.41
N PHE A 90 -3.25 -13.48 -16.22
CA PHE A 90 -3.40 -14.90 -15.90
C PHE A 90 -4.58 -15.14 -14.96
N LEU A 91 -5.04 -16.39 -14.91
CA LEU A 91 -6.14 -16.84 -14.06
C LEU A 91 -5.64 -17.73 -12.93
N THR A 92 -6.13 -17.48 -11.71
CA THR A 92 -5.90 -18.33 -10.55
C THR A 92 -7.24 -18.87 -10.04
N ARG A 93 -7.26 -20.15 -9.65
CA ARG A 93 -8.43 -20.79 -9.03
C ARG A 93 -8.20 -20.96 -7.53
N ALA A 94 -9.20 -20.59 -6.73
CA ALA A 94 -9.15 -20.74 -5.28
C ALA A 94 -10.53 -21.08 -4.72
N ARG A 95 -10.60 -21.92 -3.67
CA ARG A 95 -11.88 -22.19 -2.98
C ARG A 95 -12.38 -20.96 -2.22
N PHE A 96 -11.46 -20.21 -1.61
CA PHE A 96 -11.77 -19.00 -0.85
C PHE A 96 -11.09 -17.79 -1.48
N PHE A 97 -11.78 -16.65 -1.43
CA PHE A 97 -11.26 -15.36 -1.89
C PHE A 97 -11.45 -14.33 -0.79
N LEU A 98 -10.34 -13.79 -0.27
CA LEU A 98 -10.30 -12.88 0.87
C LEU A 98 -9.74 -11.52 0.43
N PRO A 99 -10.58 -10.57 -0.01
CA PRO A 99 -10.12 -9.27 -0.48
C PRO A 99 -9.72 -8.35 0.68
N MET A 100 -8.41 -8.27 0.96
CA MET A 100 -7.82 -7.43 2.01
C MET A 100 -7.31 -6.08 1.46
N LEU A 101 -8.15 -5.36 0.72
CA LEU A 101 -7.74 -4.20 -0.10
C LEU A 101 -7.53 -2.91 0.71
N GLY A 102 -8.07 -2.84 1.93
CA GLY A 102 -8.09 -1.64 2.75
C GLY A 102 -8.97 -0.51 2.18
N THR A 103 -9.10 0.58 2.94
CA THR A 103 -9.97 1.71 2.62
C THR A 103 -9.33 2.77 1.71
N GLY A 104 -8.01 2.85 1.69
CA GLY A 104 -7.25 3.87 0.94
C GLY A 104 -6.88 3.49 -0.50
N SER A 105 -7.56 2.51 -1.11
CA SER A 105 -7.19 1.94 -2.41
C SER A 105 -7.65 2.79 -3.62
N LYS A 106 -8.74 3.53 -3.49
CA LYS A 106 -9.26 4.42 -4.54
C LYS A 106 -9.12 5.88 -4.12
N LYS A 107 -8.27 6.62 -4.82
CA LYS A 107 -8.11 8.07 -4.64
C LYS A 107 -9.32 8.84 -5.19
N LEU A 108 -9.68 9.93 -4.53
CA LEU A 108 -10.64 10.90 -5.01
C LEU A 108 -9.88 12.12 -5.51
N ILE A 109 -10.00 12.44 -6.80
CA ILE A 109 -9.46 13.66 -7.38
C ILE A 109 -10.65 14.57 -7.69
N PRO A 110 -10.83 15.69 -6.96
CA PRO A 110 -11.90 16.63 -7.24
C PRO A 110 -11.77 17.21 -8.66
N ASN A 111 -12.91 17.49 -9.29
CA ASN A 111 -12.94 18.18 -10.57
C ASN A 111 -12.67 19.69 -10.34
N ILE A 112 -11.39 20.07 -10.42
CA ILE A 112 -10.95 21.47 -10.24
C ILE A 112 -10.75 22.09 -11.62
N ALA A 113 -11.50 23.15 -11.90
CA ALA A 113 -11.37 23.89 -13.15
C ALA A 113 -9.93 24.43 -13.32
N GLY A 114 -9.35 24.23 -14.51
CA GLY A 114 -8.00 24.68 -14.82
C GLY A 114 -6.87 23.81 -14.28
N ARG A 115 -7.17 22.73 -13.54
CA ARG A 115 -6.16 21.80 -12.98
C ARG A 115 -5.15 21.32 -14.03
N ASP A 116 -5.64 20.90 -15.19
CA ASP A 116 -4.80 20.32 -16.24
C ASP A 116 -3.95 21.37 -16.98
N THR A 117 -4.22 22.66 -16.75
CA THR A 117 -3.44 23.79 -17.30
C THR A 117 -2.38 24.32 -16.34
N PHE A 118 -2.39 23.87 -15.09
CA PHE A 118 -1.39 24.25 -14.09
C PHE A 118 0.00 23.79 -14.53
N LYS A 119 0.99 24.69 -14.42
CA LYS A 119 2.36 24.47 -14.92
C LYS A 119 3.30 23.85 -13.90
N GLY A 120 2.89 23.80 -12.64
CA GLY A 120 3.65 23.15 -11.58
C GLY A 120 3.31 21.67 -11.45
N ASP A 121 4.05 20.99 -10.58
CA ASP A 121 3.79 19.58 -10.28
C ASP A 121 2.52 19.44 -9.42
N ILE A 122 1.68 18.45 -9.74
CA ILE A 122 0.48 18.09 -8.97
C ILE A 122 0.61 16.64 -8.52
N PHE A 123 0.51 16.41 -7.22
CA PHE A 123 0.51 15.09 -6.63
C PHE A 123 -0.72 14.89 -5.74
N HIS A 124 -1.28 13.68 -5.78
CA HIS A 124 -2.21 13.21 -4.75
C HIS A 124 -1.40 12.53 -3.65
N THR A 125 -1.73 12.74 -2.37
CA THR A 125 -0.95 12.19 -1.24
C THR A 125 -0.83 10.65 -1.27
N ALA A 126 -1.87 9.96 -1.75
CA ALA A 126 -1.86 8.51 -1.97
C ALA A 126 -0.89 8.00 -3.06
N GLU A 127 -0.33 8.88 -3.89
CA GLU A 127 0.63 8.55 -4.97
C GLU A 127 1.81 9.54 -4.97
N TRP A 128 2.27 9.91 -3.77
CA TRP A 128 3.36 10.86 -3.64
C TRP A 128 4.66 10.28 -4.21
N PRO A 129 5.40 11.02 -5.06
CA PRO A 129 6.65 10.55 -5.63
C PRO A 129 7.74 10.36 -4.57
N LYS A 130 8.57 9.32 -4.74
CA LYS A 130 9.73 9.09 -3.86
C LYS A 130 10.79 10.17 -4.11
N GLY A 131 11.27 10.81 -3.04
CA GLY A 131 12.42 11.72 -3.09
C GLY A 131 12.14 13.08 -3.73
N TYR A 132 10.89 13.53 -3.78
CA TYR A 132 10.57 14.85 -4.32
C TYR A 132 11.05 15.97 -3.41
N ASP A 133 11.87 16.88 -3.96
CA ASP A 133 12.44 18.02 -3.24
C ASP A 133 11.56 19.27 -3.40
N MET A 134 11.05 19.76 -2.28
CA MET A 134 10.21 20.96 -2.22
C MET A 134 11.00 22.24 -1.91
N ARG A 135 12.31 22.18 -1.66
CA ARG A 135 13.11 23.35 -1.27
C ARG A 135 13.06 24.43 -2.35
N GLY A 136 12.85 25.68 -1.92
CA GLY A 136 12.74 26.84 -2.81
C GLY A 136 11.47 26.91 -3.66
N LYS A 137 10.53 25.97 -3.52
CA LYS A 137 9.24 25.98 -4.23
C LYS A 137 8.16 26.68 -3.42
N ARG A 138 7.18 27.26 -4.12
CA ARG A 138 5.91 27.69 -3.53
C ARG A 138 4.96 26.51 -3.55
N VAL A 139 4.47 26.10 -2.38
CA VAL A 139 3.65 24.89 -2.21
C VAL A 139 2.23 25.28 -1.81
N GLY A 140 1.24 24.67 -2.46
CA GLY A 140 -0.16 24.71 -2.05
C GLY A 140 -0.62 23.33 -1.64
N ALA A 141 -1.37 23.24 -0.53
CA ALA A 141 -2.01 22.02 -0.07
C ALA A 141 -3.53 22.18 -0.16
N ILE A 142 -4.20 21.16 -0.69
CA ILE A 142 -5.66 21.07 -0.76
C ILE A 142 -6.04 19.86 0.09
N GLY A 143 -6.80 20.10 1.15
CA GLY A 143 -7.26 19.11 2.12
C GLY A 143 -8.67 19.40 2.54
#